data_AF-X1CQW9-F1
#
_entry.id   AF-X1CQW9-F1
#
_cell.length_a   1.000
_cell.length_b   1.000
_cell.length_c   1.000
_cell.angle_alpha   90.00
_cell.angle_beta   90.00
_cell.angle_gamma   90.00
#
_symmetry.space_group_name_H-M   'P 1'
#
loop_
_entity.id
_entity.type
_entity.pdbx_description
1 polymer ?
#
loop_
_entity_poly.entity_id
_entity_poly.type
_entity_poly.pdbx_seq_one_letter_code
_entity_poly.pdbx_strand_id
1 'polypeptide(L)'
;MNNMKPIPLIEYILFGGELQYLRLVRVGLPVHAEDFVLDNINRFINFVEESDLIVTKASLKNLSTLKEQLEKTTDDYKLTQADRDKLFNIMDKIDFVIRAEGQTKFTFFISEKRIDVNKLVFKIESLFAIRVFNALPDSIKYDFKESGKSIAFECPTASAFHVLRGLEGLLRFLLKKLDPQIDTSKICWGPLITNLKSLNIQELRVLLDNLDRI
;
A
#
# COMPACT_ATOMS: atom_id res chain seq x y z
N MET A 1 10.19 -2.65 -6.74
CA MET A 1 9.01 -1.78 -6.52
C MET A 1 8.68 -1.82 -5.04
N ASN A 2 8.73 -0.68 -4.35
CA ASN A 2 8.11 -0.59 -3.03
C ASN A 2 6.62 -0.87 -3.21
N ASN A 3 6.12 -1.91 -2.54
CA ASN A 3 4.68 -2.16 -2.48
C ASN A 3 4.06 -0.94 -1.79
N MET A 4 3.20 -0.19 -2.49
CA MET A 4 2.37 0.84 -1.87
C MET A 4 1.59 0.18 -0.73
N LYS A 5 1.93 0.56 0.51
CA LYS A 5 1.18 0.15 1.70
C LYS A 5 0.15 1.24 1.98
N PRO A 6 -1.13 0.89 2.19
CA PRO A 6 -2.11 1.86 2.62
C PRO A 6 -1.70 2.40 4.00
N ILE A 7 -1.62 3.72 4.13
CA ILE A 7 -1.44 4.39 5.42
C ILE A 7 -2.82 4.89 5.85
N PRO A 8 -3.33 4.45 7.02
CA PRO A 8 -4.59 4.96 7.55
C PRO A 8 -4.58 6.48 7.71
N LEU A 9 -5.68 7.15 7.38
CA LEU A 9 -5.77 8.61 7.49
C LEU A 9 -5.47 9.12 8.92
N ILE A 10 -5.81 8.33 9.94
CA ILE A 10 -5.54 8.66 11.33
C ILE A 10 -4.04 8.82 11.61
N GLU A 11 -3.16 8.06 10.94
CA GLU A 11 -1.71 8.19 11.11
C GLU A 11 -1.21 9.56 10.65
N TYR A 12 -1.73 10.08 9.53
CA TYR A 12 -1.41 11.44 9.08
C TYR A 12 -1.92 12.51 10.04
N ILE A 13 -3.08 12.29 10.68
CA ILE A 13 -3.64 13.21 11.68
C ILE A 13 -2.77 13.21 12.93
N LEU A 14 -2.38 12.03 13.42
CA LEU A 14 -1.49 11.88 14.58
C LEU A 14 -0.13 12.54 14.31
N PHE A 15 0.47 12.28 13.14
CA PHE A 15 1.70 12.93 12.70
C PHE A 15 1.62 14.47 12.72
N GLY A 16 0.51 15.03 12.21
CA GLY A 16 0.26 16.47 12.27
C GLY A 16 0.12 16.99 13.72
N GLY A 17 -0.51 16.19 14.58
CA GLY A 17 -0.61 16.46 16.02
C GLY A 17 0.74 16.48 16.72
N GLU A 18 1.60 15.50 16.44
CA GLU A 18 2.96 15.39 16.98
C GLU A 18 3.84 16.56 16.55
N LEU A 19 3.78 16.93 15.26
CA LEU A 19 4.45 18.11 14.74
C LEU A 19 4.04 19.36 15.52
N GLN A 20 2.73 19.56 15.72
CA GLN A 20 2.21 20.73 16.42
C GLN A 20 2.56 20.71 17.92
N TYR A 21 2.47 19.55 18.56
CA TYR A 21 2.86 19.35 19.95
C TYR A 21 4.31 19.72 20.18
N LEU A 22 5.24 19.18 19.37
CA LEU A 22 6.67 19.45 19.51
C LEU A 22 7.03 20.92 19.23
N ARG A 23 6.31 21.60 18.33
CA ARG A 23 6.46 23.05 18.10
C ARG A 23 5.98 23.89 19.28
N LEU A 24 4.88 23.49 19.93
CA LEU A 24 4.23 24.26 20.98
C LEU A 24 4.45 23.72 22.39
N VAL A 25 5.41 22.81 22.56
CA VAL A 25 5.72 22.20 23.85
C VAL A 25 6.00 23.28 24.90
N ARG A 26 5.47 23.08 26.11
CA ARG A 26 5.63 24.03 27.22
C ARG A 26 6.86 23.70 28.04
N VAL A 27 7.47 24.75 28.59
CA VAL A 27 8.55 24.62 29.58
C VAL A 27 8.03 23.92 30.83
N GLY A 28 8.88 23.13 31.47
CA GLY A 28 8.56 22.42 32.71
C GLY A 28 7.85 21.07 32.51
N LEU A 29 7.56 20.67 31.27
CA LEU A 29 7.03 19.34 30.97
C LEU A 29 8.12 18.27 31.15
N PRO A 30 7.76 17.07 31.66
CA PRO A 30 8.70 15.97 31.80
C PRO A 30 9.20 15.51 30.42
N VAL A 31 10.49 15.19 30.32
CA VAL A 31 11.08 14.77 29.04
C VAL A 31 10.92 13.27 28.80
N HIS A 32 11.06 12.45 29.85
CA HIS A 32 11.09 10.98 29.78
C HIS A 32 9.75 10.29 30.09
N ALA A 33 8.70 11.05 30.41
CA ALA A 33 7.39 10.47 30.69
C ALA A 33 6.68 10.03 29.40
N GLU A 34 5.85 8.99 29.51
CA GLU A 34 5.00 8.47 28.44
C GLU A 34 4.10 9.57 27.86
N ASP A 35 3.98 9.64 26.53
CA ASP A 35 3.27 10.68 25.80
C ASP A 35 3.80 12.12 25.95
N PHE A 36 5.00 12.31 26.52
CA PHE A 36 5.66 13.61 26.56
C PHE A 36 6.76 13.76 25.50
N VAL A 37 7.84 14.47 25.80
CA VAL A 37 8.72 15.05 24.78
C VAL A 37 9.44 13.99 23.96
N LEU A 38 10.17 13.06 24.61
CA LEU A 38 10.92 12.04 23.88
C LEU A 38 10.01 11.07 23.13
N ASP A 39 8.89 10.68 23.73
CA ASP A 39 7.95 9.76 23.09
C ASP A 39 7.35 10.36 21.81
N ASN A 40 6.91 11.62 21.84
CA ASN A 40 6.44 12.30 20.64
C ASN A 40 7.56 12.52 19.60
N ILE A 41 8.81 12.76 20.01
CA ILE A 41 9.95 12.82 19.07
C ILE A 41 10.14 11.45 18.39
N ASN A 42 10.06 10.36 19.16
CA ASN A 42 10.21 9.01 18.63
C ASN A 42 9.12 8.67 17.62
N ARG A 43 7.85 8.91 17.96
CA ARG A 43 6.73 8.68 17.04
C ARG A 43 6.85 9.50 15.77
N PHE A 44 7.21 10.79 15.90
CA PHE A 44 7.42 11.67 14.76
C PHE A 44 8.53 11.15 13.83
N ILE A 45 9.69 10.78 14.39
CA ILE A 45 10.82 10.23 13.60
C ILE A 45 10.41 8.93 12.93
N ASN A 46 9.79 8.01 13.67
CA ASN A 46 9.37 6.71 13.15
C ASN A 46 8.38 6.87 11.99
N PHE A 47 7.37 7.75 12.12
CA PHE A 47 6.44 8.04 11.03
C PHE A 47 7.18 8.57 9.80
N VAL A 48 8.08 9.55 9.97
CA VAL A 48 8.82 10.12 8.84
C VAL A 48 9.68 9.04 8.17
N GLU A 49 10.39 8.21 8.93
CA GLU A 49 11.23 7.12 8.42
C GLU A 49 10.44 6.03 7.69
N GLU A 50 9.21 5.74 8.12
CA GLU A 50 8.33 4.77 7.46
C GLU A 50 7.58 5.35 6.25
N SER A 51 7.45 6.68 6.17
CA SER A 51 6.77 7.37 5.09
C SER A 51 7.60 7.48 3.79
N ASP A 52 6.98 7.93 2.70
CA ASP A 52 7.66 8.27 1.44
C ASP A 52 8.15 9.74 1.39
N LEU A 53 8.31 10.40 2.55
CA LEU A 53 8.80 11.78 2.68
C LEU A 53 10.34 11.82 2.67
N ILE A 54 10.93 11.56 1.51
CA ILE A 54 12.39 11.42 1.31
C ILE A 54 13.14 12.70 1.70
N VAL A 55 12.62 13.88 1.35
CA VAL A 55 13.28 15.16 1.66
C VAL A 55 13.18 15.45 3.15
N THR A 56 12.03 15.15 3.76
CA THR A 56 11.80 15.30 5.19
C THR A 56 12.72 14.38 6.01
N LYS A 57 12.91 13.11 5.60
CA LYS A 57 13.88 12.19 6.24
C LYS A 57 15.27 12.79 6.32
N ALA A 58 15.75 13.38 5.22
CA ALA A 58 17.07 14.03 5.19
C ALA A 58 17.18 15.23 6.16
N SER A 59 16.06 15.84 6.54
CA SER A 59 16.02 16.97 7.49
C SER A 59 16.00 16.57 8.97
N LEU A 60 15.83 15.27 9.29
CA LEU A 60 15.70 14.79 10.67
C LEU A 60 16.98 14.89 11.50
N LYS A 61 18.16 15.05 10.88
CA LYS A 61 19.47 15.00 11.56
C LYS A 61 19.52 15.83 12.84
N ASN A 62 19.05 17.07 12.80
CA ASN A 62 19.08 17.97 13.95
C ASN A 62 18.12 17.53 15.06
N LEU A 63 16.97 16.98 14.70
CA LEU A 63 16.01 16.43 15.65
C LEU A 63 16.59 15.18 16.33
N SER A 64 17.22 14.28 15.58
CA SER A 64 17.89 13.11 16.13
C SER A 64 19.04 13.49 17.08
N THR A 65 19.83 14.51 16.74
CA THR A 65 20.87 15.02 17.64
C THR A 65 20.28 15.60 18.93
N LEU A 66 19.16 16.35 18.86
CA LEU A 66 18.49 16.86 20.05
C LEU A 66 17.89 15.72 20.89
N LYS A 67 17.30 14.71 20.25
CA LYS A 67 16.80 13.49 20.90
C LYS A 67 17.91 12.83 21.71
N GLU A 68 19.06 12.56 21.11
CA GLU A 68 20.21 11.93 21.78
C GLU A 68 20.74 12.76 22.97
N GLN A 69 20.62 14.10 22.91
CA GLN A 69 20.98 14.97 24.03
C GLN A 69 19.96 14.84 25.18
N LEU A 70 18.66 14.83 24.85
CA LEU A 70 17.58 14.69 25.82
C LEU A 70 17.59 13.31 26.48
N GLU A 71 17.89 12.25 25.74
CA GLU A 71 18.02 10.88 26.27
C GLU A 71 19.13 10.72 27.32
N LYS A 72 20.13 11.62 27.33
CA LYS A 72 21.23 11.61 28.31
C LYS A 72 20.91 12.39 29.59
N THR A 73 19.76 13.04 29.66
CA THR A 73 19.31 13.75 30.86
C THR A 73 18.73 12.78 31.89
N THR A 74 18.56 13.21 33.14
CA THR A 74 17.97 12.38 34.19
C THR A 74 16.48 12.12 33.96
N ASP A 75 15.93 11.02 34.49
CA ASP A 75 14.52 10.64 34.27
C ASP A 75 13.51 11.71 34.75
N ASP A 76 13.88 12.50 35.76
CA ASP A 76 13.08 13.59 36.32
C ASP A 76 13.28 14.94 35.60
N TYR A 77 14.10 14.96 34.54
CA TYR A 77 14.42 16.16 33.79
C TYR A 77 13.16 16.80 33.19
N LYS A 78 13.05 18.11 33.38
CA LYS A 78 11.98 18.93 32.85
C LYS A 78 12.52 19.84 31.76
N LEU A 79 11.76 19.95 30.68
CA LEU A 79 12.13 20.72 29.50
C LEU A 79 12.42 22.18 29.88
N THR A 80 13.63 22.65 29.56
CA THR A 80 14.03 24.04 29.83
C THR A 80 13.56 24.97 28.72
N GLN A 81 13.62 26.29 28.97
CA GLN A 81 13.35 27.29 27.94
C GLN A 81 14.30 27.13 26.74
N ALA A 82 15.59 26.85 27.01
CA ALA A 82 16.59 26.66 25.97
C ALA A 82 16.29 25.43 25.10
N ASP A 83 15.84 24.31 25.69
CA ASP A 83 15.46 23.12 24.93
C ASP A 83 14.20 23.37 24.10
N ARG A 84 13.21 24.06 24.68
CA ARG A 84 11.99 24.45 23.97
C ARG A 84 12.31 25.30 22.74
N ASP A 85 13.20 26.29 22.87
CA ASP A 85 13.55 27.17 21.75
C ASP A 85 14.36 26.43 20.68
N LYS A 86 15.25 25.52 21.08
CA LYS A 86 15.94 24.62 20.13
C LYS A 86 14.95 23.73 19.39
N LEU A 87 14.04 23.08 20.10
CA LEU A 87 13.04 22.20 19.51
C LEU A 87 12.13 22.96 18.56
N PHE A 88 11.63 24.14 18.97
CA PHE A 88 10.83 25.01 18.11
C PHE A 88 11.56 25.32 16.79
N ASN A 89 12.81 25.77 16.85
CA ASN A 89 13.59 26.11 15.67
C ASN A 89 13.85 24.91 14.74
N ILE A 90 14.01 23.71 15.30
CA ILE A 90 14.17 22.47 14.52
C ILE A 90 12.85 22.10 13.85
N MET A 91 11.76 22.05 14.62
CA MET A 91 10.46 21.65 14.11
C MET A 91 9.87 22.64 13.12
N ASP A 92 10.17 23.94 13.25
CA ASP A 92 9.75 24.97 12.29
C ASP A 92 10.42 24.78 10.92
N LYS A 93 11.71 24.42 10.91
CA LYS A 93 12.43 24.06 9.68
C LYS A 93 11.87 22.77 9.07
N ILE A 94 11.56 21.77 9.89
CA ILE A 94 10.99 20.51 9.41
C ILE A 94 9.57 20.75 8.85
N ASP A 95 8.73 21.58 9.48
CA ASP A 95 7.40 21.97 8.97
C ASP A 95 7.52 22.63 7.59
N PHE A 96 8.50 23.52 7.39
CA PHE A 96 8.76 24.12 6.08
C PHE A 96 9.07 23.05 5.02
N VAL A 97 9.93 22.07 5.35
CA VAL A 97 10.29 20.97 4.44
C VAL A 97 9.09 20.06 4.17
N ILE A 98 8.33 19.67 5.20
CA ILE A 98 7.12 18.84 5.07
C ILE A 98 6.12 19.53 4.15
N ARG A 99 5.90 20.84 4.30
CA ARG A 99 4.98 21.60 3.44
C ARG A 99 5.45 21.63 2.00
N ALA A 100 6.74 21.87 1.77
CA ALA A 100 7.31 21.90 0.43
C ALA A 100 7.23 20.52 -0.25
N GLU A 101 7.58 19.45 0.46
CA GLU A 101 7.49 18.09 -0.06
C GLU A 101 6.04 17.64 -0.24
N GLY A 102 5.17 17.93 0.72
CA GLY A 102 3.75 17.59 0.72
C GLY A 102 2.98 18.18 -0.45
N GLN A 103 3.39 19.34 -0.99
CA GLN A 103 2.80 19.92 -2.20
C GLN A 103 2.96 19.03 -3.44
N THR A 104 3.92 18.11 -3.45
CA THR A 104 4.17 17.19 -4.56
C THR A 104 3.54 15.81 -4.36
N LYS A 105 2.91 15.57 -3.20
CA LYS A 105 2.32 14.29 -2.83
C LYS A 105 0.80 14.39 -2.91
N PHE A 106 0.17 13.38 -3.49
CA PHE A 106 -1.29 13.34 -3.67
C PHE A 106 -1.86 12.13 -2.95
N THR A 107 -3.01 12.34 -2.31
CA THR A 107 -3.87 11.27 -1.82
C THR A 107 -5.07 11.15 -2.75
N PHE A 108 -5.52 9.91 -2.96
CA PHE A 108 -6.65 9.63 -3.83
C PHE A 108 -7.78 9.06 -2.98
N PHE A 109 -8.98 9.61 -3.16
CA PHE A 109 -10.20 9.02 -2.66
C PHE A 109 -10.80 8.18 -3.78
N ILE A 110 -11.08 6.91 -3.49
CA ILE A 110 -11.69 6.02 -4.46
C ILE A 110 -13.18 6.30 -4.49
N SER A 111 -13.71 6.56 -5.69
CA SER A 111 -15.14 6.76 -5.91
C SER A 111 -15.92 5.48 -5.61
N GLU A 112 -17.16 5.62 -5.14
CA GLU A 112 -18.02 4.46 -4.95
C GLU A 112 -18.24 3.72 -6.28
N LYS A 113 -18.21 2.39 -6.20
CA LYS A 113 -18.40 1.49 -7.34
C LYS A 113 -19.56 0.53 -7.03
N ARG A 114 -20.12 -0.06 -8.08
CA ARG A 114 -21.12 -1.15 -7.95
C ARG A 114 -20.56 -2.35 -7.20
N ILE A 115 -19.25 -2.57 -7.31
CA ILE A 115 -18.52 -3.60 -6.58
C ILE A 115 -17.85 -2.93 -5.38
N ASP A 116 -17.89 -3.59 -4.22
CA ASP A 116 -17.23 -3.13 -3.01
C ASP A 116 -15.73 -2.85 -3.25
N VAL A 117 -15.32 -1.61 -3.00
CA VAL A 117 -13.94 -1.13 -3.23
C VAL A 117 -12.94 -1.86 -2.34
N ASN A 118 -13.28 -2.17 -1.09
CA ASN A 118 -12.39 -2.92 -0.20
C ASN A 118 -12.15 -4.33 -0.75
N LYS A 119 -13.17 -4.96 -1.35
CA LYS A 119 -12.99 -6.24 -2.05
C LYS A 119 -12.07 -6.09 -3.26
N LEU A 120 -12.26 -5.06 -4.09
CA LEU A 120 -11.42 -4.83 -5.27
C LEU A 120 -9.94 -4.58 -4.91
N VAL A 121 -9.67 -3.79 -3.88
CA VAL A 121 -8.31 -3.38 -3.52
C VAL A 121 -7.59 -4.41 -2.65
N PHE A 122 -8.29 -4.95 -1.63
CA PHE A 122 -7.65 -5.72 -0.56
C PHE A 122 -8.08 -7.18 -0.47
N LYS A 123 -9.27 -7.53 -1.00
CA LYS A 123 -9.86 -8.87 -0.81
C LYS A 123 -10.43 -9.44 -2.10
N ILE A 124 -9.68 -9.37 -3.20
CA ILE A 124 -10.18 -9.79 -4.52
C ILE A 124 -10.60 -11.26 -4.54
N GLU A 125 -9.96 -12.09 -3.71
CA GLU A 125 -10.28 -13.50 -3.52
C GLU A 125 -11.72 -13.73 -3.07
N SER A 126 -12.33 -12.75 -2.39
CA SER A 126 -13.73 -12.83 -1.94
C SER A 126 -14.74 -12.66 -3.08
N LEU A 127 -14.29 -12.24 -4.27
CA LEU A 127 -15.12 -12.21 -5.48
C LEU A 127 -15.15 -13.55 -6.22
N PHE A 128 -14.29 -14.49 -5.83
CA PHE A 128 -14.24 -15.84 -6.40
C PHE A 128 -15.05 -16.81 -5.53
N ALA A 129 -15.47 -17.92 -6.14
CA ALA A 129 -16.04 -19.03 -5.38
C ALA A 129 -15.02 -19.58 -4.36
N ILE A 130 -15.54 -20.15 -3.27
CA ILE A 130 -14.75 -20.67 -2.15
C ILE A 130 -13.63 -21.60 -2.67
N ARG A 131 -12.40 -21.39 -2.18
CA ARG A 131 -11.17 -22.14 -2.54
C ARG A 131 -10.69 -21.99 -3.99
N VAL A 132 -11.44 -21.38 -4.90
CA VAL A 132 -11.03 -21.23 -6.31
C VAL A 132 -9.80 -20.34 -6.41
N PHE A 133 -9.84 -19.13 -5.84
CA PHE A 133 -8.72 -18.19 -5.92
C PHE A 133 -7.42 -18.79 -5.35
N ASN A 134 -7.51 -19.50 -4.22
CA ASN A 134 -6.35 -20.10 -3.56
C ASN A 134 -5.73 -21.23 -4.37
N ALA A 135 -6.51 -21.94 -5.19
CA ALA A 135 -6.03 -23.01 -6.06
C ALA A 135 -5.30 -22.49 -7.31
N LEU A 136 -5.36 -21.18 -7.59
CA LEU A 136 -4.70 -20.58 -8.75
C LEU A 136 -3.17 -20.47 -8.56
N PRO A 137 -2.38 -20.66 -9.62
CA PRO A 137 -0.99 -20.23 -9.67
C PRO A 137 -0.80 -18.75 -9.27
N ASP A 138 0.34 -18.42 -8.65
CA ASP A 138 0.59 -17.08 -8.12
C ASP A 138 0.64 -15.98 -9.20
N SER A 139 1.08 -16.32 -10.42
CA SER A 139 1.04 -15.40 -11.56
C SER A 139 -0.39 -14.96 -11.91
N ILE A 140 -1.34 -15.91 -11.89
CA ILE A 140 -2.75 -15.65 -12.18
C ILE A 140 -3.40 -14.88 -11.02
N LYS A 141 -3.07 -15.23 -9.77
CA LYS A 141 -3.52 -14.47 -8.59
C LYS A 141 -3.05 -13.02 -8.65
N TYR A 142 -1.80 -12.79 -9.07
CA TYR A 142 -1.24 -11.46 -9.25
C TYR A 142 -2.05 -10.67 -10.27
N ASP A 143 -2.36 -11.26 -11.42
CA ASP A 143 -3.17 -10.61 -12.44
C ASP A 143 -4.55 -10.19 -11.96
N PHE A 144 -5.27 -11.08 -11.28
CA PHE A 144 -6.58 -10.71 -10.74
C PHE A 144 -6.48 -9.63 -9.65
N LYS A 145 -5.44 -9.65 -8.80
CA LYS A 145 -5.19 -8.59 -7.81
C LYS A 145 -4.94 -7.23 -8.45
N GLU A 146 -4.07 -7.17 -9.46
CA GLU A 146 -3.80 -5.91 -10.16
C GLU A 146 -4.99 -5.43 -11.00
N SER A 147 -5.80 -6.35 -11.54
CA SER A 147 -7.06 -5.98 -12.17
C SER A 147 -8.03 -5.34 -11.18
N GLY A 148 -8.21 -5.94 -10.00
CA GLY A 148 -9.06 -5.39 -8.94
C GLY A 148 -8.67 -3.97 -8.55
N LYS A 149 -7.38 -3.74 -8.29
CA LYS A 149 -6.83 -2.40 -8.04
C LYS A 149 -7.09 -1.46 -9.22
N SER A 150 -6.85 -1.91 -10.45
CA SER A 150 -7.07 -1.09 -11.64
C SER A 150 -8.53 -0.68 -11.80
N ILE A 151 -9.49 -1.55 -11.46
CA ILE A 151 -10.93 -1.19 -11.43
C ILE A 151 -11.18 -0.13 -10.36
N ALA A 152 -10.64 -0.32 -9.16
CA ALA A 152 -10.80 0.61 -8.05
C ALA A 152 -10.24 2.00 -8.38
N PHE A 153 -9.08 2.08 -9.04
CA PHE A 153 -8.42 3.34 -9.42
C PHE A 153 -8.83 3.90 -10.79
N GLU A 154 -9.95 3.43 -11.36
CA GLU A 154 -10.49 3.92 -12.64
C GLU A 154 -9.51 3.81 -13.82
N CYS A 155 -8.75 2.73 -13.86
CA CYS A 155 -7.82 2.37 -14.94
C CYS A 155 -8.41 1.21 -15.79
N PRO A 156 -9.48 1.44 -16.59
CA PRO A 156 -10.21 0.36 -17.26
C PRO A 156 -9.35 -0.42 -18.25
N THR A 157 -8.46 0.25 -18.98
CA THR A 157 -7.55 -0.40 -19.94
C THR A 157 -6.59 -1.35 -19.23
N ALA A 158 -5.94 -0.90 -18.15
CA ALA A 158 -5.03 -1.75 -17.36
C ALA A 158 -5.79 -2.92 -16.72
N SER A 159 -7.00 -2.68 -16.21
CA SER A 159 -7.86 -3.74 -15.69
C SER A 159 -8.15 -4.80 -16.76
N ALA A 160 -8.54 -4.40 -17.96
CA ALA A 160 -8.83 -5.31 -19.06
C ALA A 160 -7.61 -6.18 -19.41
N PHE A 161 -6.42 -5.58 -19.52
CA PHE A 161 -5.18 -6.32 -19.75
C PHE A 161 -4.92 -7.36 -18.67
N HIS A 162 -5.06 -6.99 -17.40
CA HIS A 162 -4.86 -7.91 -16.28
C HIS A 162 -5.91 -9.03 -16.22
N VAL A 163 -7.19 -8.73 -16.47
CA VAL A 163 -8.24 -9.77 -16.55
C VAL A 163 -7.92 -10.75 -17.67
N LEU A 164 -7.65 -10.27 -18.88
CA LEU A 164 -7.40 -11.11 -20.05
C LEU A 164 -6.16 -11.99 -19.84
N ARG A 165 -5.08 -11.43 -19.29
CA ARG A 165 -3.86 -12.20 -18.97
C ARG A 165 -4.10 -13.25 -17.90
N GLY A 166 -4.82 -12.91 -16.83
CA GLY A 166 -5.18 -13.84 -15.77
C GLY A 166 -6.08 -14.98 -16.29
N LEU A 167 -7.05 -14.64 -17.15
CA LEU A 167 -7.96 -15.59 -17.77
C LEU A 167 -7.24 -16.51 -18.76
N GLU A 168 -6.32 -15.99 -19.57
CA GLU A 168 -5.48 -16.80 -20.45
C GLU A 168 -4.61 -17.77 -19.65
N GLY A 169 -3.99 -17.28 -18.57
CA GLY A 169 -3.24 -18.13 -17.63
C GLY A 169 -4.11 -19.23 -17.03
N LEU A 170 -5.35 -18.91 -16.64
CA LEU A 170 -6.32 -19.90 -16.13
C LEU A 170 -6.65 -20.96 -17.18
N LEU A 171 -6.87 -20.58 -18.44
CA LEU A 171 -7.14 -21.52 -19.53
C LEU A 171 -5.95 -22.43 -19.81
N ARG A 172 -4.72 -21.89 -19.81
CA ARG A 172 -3.49 -22.70 -19.92
C ARG A 172 -3.37 -23.68 -18.75
N PHE A 173 -3.61 -23.21 -17.52
CA PHE A 173 -3.56 -24.03 -16.33
C PHE A 173 -4.59 -25.16 -16.39
N LEU A 174 -5.82 -24.86 -16.78
CA LEU A 174 -6.89 -25.83 -16.95
C LEU A 174 -6.53 -26.87 -18.03
N LEU A 175 -6.09 -26.42 -19.21
CA LEU A 175 -5.71 -27.30 -20.31
C LEU A 175 -4.58 -28.25 -19.88
N LYS A 176 -3.54 -27.73 -19.21
CA LYS A 176 -2.43 -28.56 -18.70
C LYS A 176 -2.86 -29.57 -17.64
N LYS A 177 -3.94 -29.29 -16.89
CA LYS A 177 -4.50 -30.23 -15.92
C LYS A 177 -5.31 -31.35 -16.58
N LEU A 178 -5.99 -31.04 -17.68
CA LEU A 178 -6.83 -31.99 -18.42
C LEU A 178 -6.01 -32.83 -19.41
N ASP A 179 -4.99 -32.23 -20.03
CA ASP A 179 -4.00 -32.90 -20.87
C ASP A 179 -2.58 -32.57 -20.36
N PRO A 180 -2.01 -33.40 -19.48
CA PRO A 180 -0.68 -33.17 -18.93
C PRO A 180 0.45 -33.20 -19.96
N GLN A 181 0.25 -33.81 -21.14
CA GLN A 181 1.30 -33.95 -22.15
C GLN A 181 1.42 -32.72 -23.04
N ILE A 182 0.37 -31.90 -23.13
CA ILE A 182 0.37 -30.72 -23.99
C ILE A 182 1.31 -29.63 -23.44
N ASP A 183 2.15 -29.06 -24.31
CA ASP A 183 2.97 -27.90 -23.95
C ASP A 183 2.17 -26.62 -24.12
N THR A 184 1.70 -26.06 -23.01
CA THR A 184 0.93 -24.81 -22.99
C THR A 184 1.81 -23.56 -22.94
N SER A 185 3.14 -23.64 -23.07
CA SER A 185 4.02 -22.48 -22.88
C SER A 185 3.91 -21.43 -23.99
N LYS A 186 3.59 -21.84 -25.23
CA LYS A 186 3.56 -20.97 -26.43
C LYS A 186 2.21 -20.89 -27.14
N ILE A 187 1.18 -21.58 -26.63
CA ILE A 187 -0.12 -21.67 -27.30
C ILE A 187 -0.90 -20.37 -27.13
N CYS A 188 -1.22 -19.60 -28.18
CA CYS A 188 -2.03 -18.39 -28.04
C CYS A 188 -3.52 -18.69 -27.69
N TRP A 189 -4.29 -17.67 -27.32
CA TRP A 189 -5.69 -17.78 -26.91
C TRP A 189 -6.57 -18.64 -27.84
N GLY A 190 -6.65 -18.32 -29.13
CA GLY A 190 -7.50 -19.06 -30.08
C GLY A 190 -7.22 -20.57 -30.09
N PRO A 191 -5.96 -20.99 -30.31
CA PRO A 191 -5.57 -22.39 -30.19
C PRO A 191 -5.83 -23.02 -28.81
N LEU A 192 -5.74 -22.28 -27.70
CA LEU A 192 -6.12 -22.78 -26.37
C LEU A 192 -7.60 -23.16 -26.31
N ILE A 193 -8.48 -22.29 -26.83
CA ILE A 193 -9.93 -22.57 -26.88
C ILE A 193 -10.21 -23.78 -27.77
N THR A 194 -9.61 -23.86 -28.95
CA THR A 194 -9.76 -25.01 -29.85
C THR A 194 -9.35 -26.33 -29.16
N ASN A 195 -8.22 -26.33 -28.45
CA ASN A 195 -7.74 -27.50 -27.73
C ASN A 195 -8.65 -27.87 -26.55
N LEU A 196 -9.18 -26.89 -25.82
CA LEU A 196 -10.13 -27.16 -24.74
C LEU A 196 -11.48 -27.69 -25.28
N LYS A 197 -11.93 -27.19 -26.43
CA LYS A 197 -13.15 -27.67 -27.10
C LYS A 197 -13.00 -29.10 -27.61
N SER A 198 -11.83 -29.49 -28.09
CA SER A 198 -11.60 -30.84 -28.62
C SER A 198 -11.67 -31.94 -27.54
N LEU A 199 -11.50 -31.59 -26.26
CA LEU A 199 -11.68 -32.50 -25.13
C LEU A 199 -13.16 -32.88 -24.89
N ASN A 200 -14.13 -32.18 -25.51
CA ASN A 200 -15.57 -32.45 -25.43
C ASN A 200 -16.12 -32.57 -23.99
N ILE A 201 -15.60 -31.76 -23.06
CA ILE A 201 -16.07 -31.72 -21.67
C ILE A 201 -17.32 -30.85 -21.58
N GLN A 202 -18.45 -31.47 -21.24
CA GLN A 202 -19.77 -30.83 -21.27
C GLN A 202 -19.86 -29.63 -20.32
N GLU A 203 -19.22 -29.71 -19.15
CA GLU A 203 -19.19 -28.68 -18.12
C GLU A 203 -18.49 -27.40 -18.59
N LEU A 204 -17.57 -27.50 -19.56
CA LEU A 204 -16.81 -26.37 -20.09
C LEU A 204 -17.51 -25.67 -21.26
N ARG A 205 -18.52 -26.28 -21.87
CA ARG A 205 -19.12 -25.81 -23.11
C ARG A 205 -19.60 -24.35 -23.03
N VAL A 206 -20.40 -24.03 -22.00
CA VAL A 206 -20.93 -22.68 -21.79
C VAL A 206 -19.82 -21.66 -21.54
N LEU A 207 -18.79 -22.06 -20.78
CA LEU A 207 -17.64 -21.20 -20.52
C LEU A 207 -16.91 -20.87 -21.83
N LEU A 208 -16.56 -21.89 -22.61
CA LEU A 208 -15.79 -21.74 -23.85
C LEU A 208 -16.56 -20.94 -24.92
N ASP A 209 -17.89 -21.08 -24.98
CA ASP A 209 -18.73 -20.31 -25.91
C ASP A 209 -18.82 -18.82 -25.54
N ASN A 210 -18.73 -18.49 -24.25
CA ASN A 210 -18.67 -17.09 -23.81
C ASN A 210 -17.29 -16.46 -24.08
N LEU A 211 -16.21 -17.24 -23.97
CA LEU A 211 -14.84 -16.76 -24.18
C LEU A 211 -14.51 -16.45 -25.65
N ASP A 212 -15.22 -17.05 -26.59
CA ASP A 212 -15.10 -16.75 -28.03
C ASP A 212 -15.73 -15.41 -28.44
N ARG A 213 -16.47 -14.76 -27.53
CA ARG A 213 -17.25 -13.53 -27.80
C ARG A 213 -16.70 -12.28 -27.12
N ILE A 214 -15.52 -12.38 -26.49
CA ILE A 214 -14.85 -11.29 -25.75
C ILE A 214 -13.93 -10.51 -26.69
#